data_AF-F7QWP0-F1
#
_entry.id   AF-F7QWP0-F1
#
_cell.length_a   1.000
_cell.length_b   1.000
_cell.length_c   1.000
_cell.angle_alpha   90.00
_cell.angle_beta   90.00
_cell.angle_gamma   90.00
#
_symmetry.space_group_name_H-M   'P 1'
#
loop_
_entity.id
_entity.type
_entity.pdbx_description
1 polymer ?
#
loop_
_entity_poly.entity_id
_entity_poly.type
_entity_poly.pdbx_seq_one_letter_code
_entity_poly.pdbx_strand_id
1 'polypeptide(L)'
;MASYSQEGESITFKSDDFDDFLSESINLRWGAKTDSDLIATLNPGDVVKYDAFSKHDGYVWLRQVRDNGQFGCLASGECDNSGKRISS
;
A
#
# COMPACT_ATOMS: atom_id res chain seq x y z
N MET A 1 7.06 -13.04 -4.05
CA MET A 1 7.22 -11.67 -4.57
C MET A 1 6.34 -11.53 -5.79
N ALA A 2 5.51 -10.51 -5.83
CA ALA A 2 4.66 -10.21 -6.98
C ALA A 2 5.09 -8.86 -7.54
N SER A 3 5.36 -8.79 -8.83
CA SER A 3 5.64 -7.54 -9.54
C SER A 3 4.38 -7.09 -10.28
N TYR A 4 4.09 -5.79 -10.22
CA TYR A 4 3.03 -5.14 -10.97
C TYR A 4 3.63 -4.04 -11.82
N SER A 5 3.26 -3.99 -13.11
CA SER A 5 3.66 -2.91 -13.99
C SER A 5 2.63 -1.80 -13.94
N GLN A 6 3.02 -0.66 -13.39
CA GLN A 6 2.23 0.56 -13.35
C GLN A 6 2.88 1.59 -14.28
N GLU A 7 2.19 1.95 -15.38
CA GLU A 7 2.66 2.98 -16.33
C GLU A 7 4.09 2.79 -16.86
N GLY A 8 4.53 1.54 -17.00
CA GLY A 8 5.87 1.19 -17.48
C GLY A 8 6.91 1.04 -16.37
N GLU A 9 6.58 1.36 -15.11
CA GLU A 9 7.40 1.08 -13.95
C GLU A 9 7.04 -0.27 -13.32
N SER A 10 8.06 -1.10 -13.05
CA SER A 10 7.86 -2.39 -12.40
C SER A 10 7.96 -2.24 -10.89
N ILE A 11 6.82 -2.23 -10.21
CA ILE A 11 6.74 -2.17 -8.75
C ILE A 11 6.82 -3.58 -8.20
N THR A 12 7.77 -3.82 -7.30
CA THR A 12 7.94 -5.13 -6.66
C THR A 12 7.32 -5.11 -5.28
N PHE A 13 6.37 -6.01 -5.04
CA PHE A 13 5.80 -6.25 -3.71
C PHE A 13 6.42 -7.49 -3.08
N LYS A 14 6.92 -7.31 -1.86
CA LYS A 14 7.35 -8.41 -1.00
C LYS A 14 6.12 -8.98 -0.31
N SER A 15 5.94 -10.29 -0.45
CA SER A 15 4.78 -11.03 0.08
C SER A 15 4.91 -11.24 1.57
N ASP A 16 3.90 -10.83 2.32
CA ASP A 16 3.79 -10.92 3.77
C ASP A 16 2.29 -10.90 4.13
N ASP A 17 1.82 -11.84 4.96
CA ASP A 17 0.43 -11.90 5.41
C ASP A 17 0.32 -11.33 6.83
N PHE A 18 -0.30 -10.16 6.97
CA PHE A 18 -0.48 -9.50 8.26
C PHE A 18 -1.82 -8.76 8.35
N ASP A 19 -2.39 -8.72 9.55
CA ASP A 19 -3.54 -7.87 9.91
C ASP A 19 -3.00 -6.67 10.68
N ASP A 20 -3.09 -5.46 10.10
CA ASP A 20 -2.63 -4.24 10.77
C ASP A 20 -3.80 -3.34 11.18
N PHE A 21 -3.69 -2.74 12.37
CA PHE A 21 -4.66 -1.76 12.87
C PHE A 21 -4.21 -0.37 12.45
N LEU A 22 -5.08 0.36 11.75
CA LEU A 22 -4.74 1.72 11.35
C LEU A 22 -4.72 2.66 12.56
N SER A 23 -3.60 3.35 12.77
CA SER A 23 -3.50 4.43 13.76
C SER A 23 -3.92 5.79 13.20
N GLU A 24 -4.00 5.92 11.88
CA GLU A 24 -4.34 7.15 11.15
C GLU A 24 -5.20 6.80 9.91
N SER A 25 -5.84 7.80 9.31
CA SER A 25 -6.60 7.59 8.09
C SER A 25 -5.69 7.35 6.89
N ILE A 26 -5.96 6.28 6.12
CA ILE A 26 -5.16 5.89 4.97
C ILE A 26 -6.03 5.77 3.73
N ASN A 27 -5.51 6.27 2.61
CA ASN A 27 -6.16 6.19 1.32
C ASN A 27 -5.78 4.88 0.61
N LEU A 28 -6.80 4.11 0.26
CA LEU A 28 -6.72 2.94 -0.61
C LEU A 28 -6.91 3.39 -2.06
N ARG A 29 -5.95 3.08 -2.93
CA ARG A 29 -5.91 3.50 -4.33
C ARG A 29 -5.79 2.31 -5.28
N TRP A 30 -6.13 2.50 -6.55
CA TRP A 30 -5.96 1.46 -7.58
C TRP A 30 -4.49 1.18 -7.93
N GLY A 31 -3.61 2.14 -7.68
CA GLY A 31 -2.18 2.03 -7.92
C GLY A 31 -1.37 2.50 -6.72
N ALA A 32 -0.13 2.05 -6.63
CA ALA A 32 0.81 2.46 -5.60
C ALA A 32 1.41 3.84 -5.95
N LYS A 33 0.55 4.84 -6.12
CA LYS A 33 0.93 6.23 -6.42
C LYS A 33 -0.11 7.18 -5.86
N THR A 34 0.32 8.36 -5.42
CA THR A 34 -0.53 9.31 -4.69
C THR A 34 -1.55 10.03 -5.58
N ASP A 35 -1.33 10.02 -6.88
CA ASP A 35 -2.18 10.54 -7.94
C ASP A 35 -3.11 9.47 -8.57
N SER A 36 -3.00 8.19 -8.18
CA SER A 36 -3.93 7.15 -8.63
C SER A 36 -5.32 7.33 -8.03
N ASP A 37 -6.34 6.89 -8.77
CA ASP A 37 -7.73 6.92 -8.35
C ASP A 37 -7.94 6.31 -6.96
N LEU A 38 -8.73 7.03 -6.16
CA LEU A 38 -9.09 6.63 -4.80
C LEU A 38 -10.20 5.58 -4.86
N ILE A 39 -9.98 4.43 -4.23
CA ILE A 39 -11.00 3.39 -4.04
C ILE A 39 -11.82 3.71 -2.78
N ALA A 40 -11.11 3.98 -1.68
CA ALA A 40 -11.71 4.28 -0.38
C ALA A 40 -10.70 4.98 0.53
N THR A 41 -11.21 5.66 1.55
CA THR A 41 -10.40 6.12 2.69
C THR A 41 -10.78 5.26 3.89
N LEU A 42 -9.77 4.59 4.46
CA LEU A 42 -9.89 3.84 5.69
C LEU A 42 -9.57 4.73 6.88
N ASN A 43 -10.24 4.49 8.00
CA ASN A 43 -10.15 5.31 9.19
C ASN A 43 -9.31 4.62 10.27
N PRO A 44 -8.80 5.38 11.26
CA PRO A 44 -8.17 4.80 12.43
C PRO A 44 -9.09 3.77 13.10
N GLY A 45 -8.52 2.63 13.48
CA GLY A 45 -9.25 1.49 14.06
C GLY A 45 -9.76 0.47 13.04
N ASP A 46 -9.72 0.78 11.75
CA ASP A 46 -9.99 -0.22 10.71
C ASP A 46 -8.87 -1.27 10.69
N VAL A 47 -9.25 -2.52 10.44
CA VAL A 47 -8.32 -3.64 10.26
C VAL A 47 -8.07 -3.82 8.78
N VAL A 48 -6.80 -3.73 8.37
CA VAL A 48 -6.39 -3.90 6.98
C VAL A 48 -5.70 -5.23 6.80
N LYS A 49 -6.25 -6.04 5.89
CA LYS A 49 -5.65 -7.27 5.40
C LYS A 49 -4.84 -6.98 4.16
N TYR A 50 -3.56 -7.30 4.19
CA TYR A 50 -2.68 -7.21 3.03
C TYR A 50 -1.84 -8.48 2.89
N ASP A 51 -1.49 -8.79 1.64
CA ASP A 51 -0.70 -9.99 1.29
C ASP A 51 0.73 -9.64 0.85
N ALA A 52 0.99 -8.34 0.65
CA ALA A 52 2.29 -7.86 0.22
C ALA A 52 2.49 -6.38 0.52
N PHE A 53 3.74 -5.92 0.52
CA PHE A 53 4.07 -4.50 0.60
C PHE A 53 5.19 -4.09 -0.36
N SER A 54 5.23 -2.82 -0.72
CA SER A 54 6.30 -2.20 -1.50
C SER A 54 6.73 -0.87 -0.85
N LYS A 55 7.94 -0.42 -1.16
CA LYS A 55 8.49 0.86 -0.69
C LYS A 55 9.10 1.57 -1.87
N HIS A 56 8.43 2.62 -2.34
CA HIS A 56 8.89 3.46 -3.45
C HIS A 56 8.12 4.77 -3.42
N ASP A 57 8.58 5.75 -4.20
CA ASP A 57 8.01 7.11 -4.25
C ASP A 57 7.89 7.77 -2.87
N GLY A 58 8.74 7.39 -1.91
CA GLY A 58 8.74 7.92 -0.56
C GLY A 58 7.59 7.40 0.32
N TYR A 59 6.86 6.37 -0.10
CA TYR A 59 5.77 5.76 0.69
C TYR A 59 5.94 4.24 0.83
N VAL A 60 5.41 3.71 1.93
CA VAL A 60 5.15 2.28 2.11
C VAL A 60 3.76 1.97 1.60
N TRP A 61 3.71 1.14 0.57
CA TRP A 61 2.48 0.70 -0.09
C TRP A 61 2.12 -0.71 0.37
N LEU A 62 0.96 -0.89 1.00
CA LEU A 62 0.43 -2.21 1.33
C LEU A 62 -0.55 -2.65 0.25
N ARG A 63 -0.43 -3.89 -0.23
CA ARG A 63 -1.32 -4.44 -1.23
C ARG A 63 -2.46 -5.20 -0.56
N GLN A 64 -3.66 -4.70 -0.73
CA GLN A 64 -4.88 -5.37 -0.32
C GLN A 64 -5.45 -6.17 -1.49
N VAL A 65 -5.55 -7.48 -1.30
CA VAL A 65 -6.26 -8.37 -2.22
C VAL A 65 -7.76 -8.13 -2.08
N ARG A 66 -8.45 -7.99 -3.21
CA ARG A 66 -9.90 -7.79 -3.28
C ARG A 66 -10.53 -8.91 -4.10
N ASP A 67 -11.85 -9.01 -4.01
CA ASP A 67 -12.63 -9.97 -4.78
C ASP A 67 -12.43 -9.77 -6.29
N ASN A 68 -12.58 -10.88 -7.03
CA ASN A 68 -12.40 -10.95 -8.48
C ASN A 68 -10.95 -10.70 -8.97
N GLY A 69 -9.95 -10.99 -8.13
CA GLY A 69 -8.53 -10.86 -8.52
C GLY A 69 -8.08 -9.41 -8.68
N GLN A 70 -8.82 -8.47 -8.07
CA GLN A 70 -8.46 -7.06 -8.04
C GLN A 70 -7.54 -6.77 -6.87
N PHE A 71 -6.75 -5.71 -6.99
CA PHE A 71 -5.83 -5.27 -5.96
C PHE A 71 -6.02 -3.78 -5.71
N GLY A 72 -5.85 -3.38 -4.46
CA GLY A 72 -5.69 -1.98 -4.08
C GLY A 72 -4.40 -1.77 -3.30
N CYS A 73 -3.88 -0.55 -3.34
CA CYS A 73 -2.65 -0.16 -2.68
C CYS A 73 -2.96 0.90 -1.61
N LEU A 74 -2.52 0.67 -0.38
CA LEU A 74 -2.66 1.59 0.74
C LEU A 74 -1.35 2.29 1.01
N ALA A 75 -1.36 3.63 1.02
CA ALA A 75 -0.21 4.41 1.47
C ALA A 75 -0.17 4.39 3.01
N SER A 76 0.48 3.39 3.60
CA SER A 76 0.53 3.19 5.05
C SER A 76 1.38 4.23 5.78
N GLY A 77 2.22 4.96 5.05
CA GLY A 77 3.00 6.05 5.60
C GLY A 77 4.22 6.35 4.77
N GLU A 78 4.84 7.49 5.05
CA GLU A 78 6.05 7.90 4.36
C GLU A 78 7.24 7.03 4.80
N CYS A 79 8.12 6.72 3.87
CA CYS A 79 9.42 6.14 4.14
C CYS A 79 10.52 7.09 3.68
N ASP A 80 11.61 7.13 4.44
CA ASP A 80 12.81 7.80 3.98
C ASP A 80 13.37 7.09 2.73
N ASN A 81 14.35 7.72 2.08
CA ASN A 81 15.01 7.16 0.89
C ASN A 81 15.77 5.85 1.18
N SER A 82 15.85 5.42 2.45
CA SER A 82 16.42 4.15 2.89
C SER A 82 15.35 3.08 3.15
N GLY A 83 14.07 3.39 2.92
CA GLY A 83 12.94 2.49 3.13
C GLY A 83 12.55 2.30 4.60
N LYS A 84 13.02 3.16 5.51
CA LYS A 84 12.58 3.18 6.91
C LYS A 84 11.33 4.05 7.01
N ARG A 85 10.27 3.57 7.67
CA ARG A 85 9.10 4.40 7.96
C ARG A 85 9.56 5.62 8.75
N ILE A 86 9.21 6.82 8.30
CA ILE A 86 9.42 8.04 9.07
C ILE A 86 8.25 8.17 10.06
N SER A 87 8.23 7.33 11.09
CA SER A 87 7.40 7.60 12.25
C SER A 87 8.06 8.74 13.05
N SER A 88 7.34 9.85 13.24
CA SER A 88 7.71 10.87 14.23
C SER A 88 7.62 10.33 15.65
#